data_AF-A0A963N4V7-F1
#
_entry.id   AF-A0A963N4V7-F1
#
_cell.length_a   1.000
_cell.length_b   1.000
_cell.length_c   1.000
_cell.angle_alpha   90.00
_cell.angle_beta   90.00
_cell.angle_gamma   90.00
#
_symmetry.space_group_name_H-M   'P 1'
#
loop_
_entity.id
_entity.type
_entity.pdbx_description
1 polymer ?
#
loop_
_entity_poly.entity_id
_entity_poly.type
_entity_poly.pdbx_seq_one_letter_code
_entity_poly.pdbx_strand_id
1 'polypeptide(L)'
;MPTTTLKLPDDLKARIAPLAAAEGVSVHAWMVGALSVQAELAERRQAFLQDALTAAEAVDRGGDAFAAADVHSYLRAKLARRASKRPTPATR
;
A
#
# COMPACT_ATOMS: atom_id res chain seq x y z
N MET A 1 -16.37 22.21 -12.52
CA MET A 1 -15.13 21.40 -12.39
C MET A 1 -14.43 21.41 -13.74
N PRO A 2 -13.10 21.66 -13.81
CA PRO A 2 -12.40 21.65 -15.09
C PRO A 2 -12.38 20.23 -15.68
N THR A 3 -12.62 20.12 -16.99
CA THR A 3 -12.54 18.85 -17.72
C THR A 3 -11.10 18.60 -18.15
N THR A 4 -10.51 17.51 -17.67
CA THR A 4 -9.18 17.07 -18.12
C THR A 4 -9.34 16.18 -19.35
N THR A 5 -8.75 16.57 -20.47
CA THR A 5 -8.77 15.75 -21.69
C THR A 5 -7.58 14.80 -21.70
N LEU A 6 -7.86 13.49 -21.70
CA LEU A 6 -6.84 12.43 -21.76
C LEU A 6 -6.76 11.86 -23.18
N LYS A 7 -5.59 11.98 -23.83
CA LYS A 7 -5.33 11.28 -25.09
C LYS A 7 -4.87 9.86 -24.78
N LEU A 8 -5.71 8.89 -25.12
CA LEU A 8 -5.37 7.48 -25.05
C LEU A 8 -4.81 7.04 -26.41
N PRO A 9 -3.68 6.32 -26.46
CA PRO A 9 -3.25 5.67 -27.68
C PRO A 9 -4.24 4.55 -28.07
N ASP A 10 -4.31 4.24 -29.37
CA ASP A 10 -5.39 3.43 -29.93
C ASP A 10 -5.33 1.95 -29.48
N ASP A 11 -4.13 1.45 -29.21
CA ASP A 11 -3.91 0.12 -28.62
C ASP A 11 -4.57 -0.02 -27.24
N LEU A 12 -4.43 1.02 -26.40
CA LEU A 12 -5.00 1.04 -25.07
C LEU A 12 -6.53 1.14 -25.11
N LYS A 13 -7.09 1.97 -26.00
CA LYS A 13 -8.55 2.03 -26.22
C LYS A 13 -9.11 0.66 -26.61
N ALA A 14 -8.44 -0.02 -27.55
CA ALA A 14 -8.87 -1.34 -28.04
C ALA A 14 -8.86 -2.41 -26.93
N ARG A 15 -7.95 -2.29 -25.94
CA ARG A 15 -7.89 -3.17 -24.77
C ARG A 15 -8.97 -2.85 -23.73
N ILE A 16 -9.29 -1.58 -23.52
CA ILE A 16 -10.26 -1.16 -22.49
C ILE A 16 -11.69 -1.49 -22.90
N ALA A 17 -12.05 -1.31 -24.17
CA ALA A 17 -13.41 -1.53 -24.66
C ALA A 17 -14.01 -2.90 -24.27
N PRO A 18 -13.35 -4.05 -24.51
CA PRO A 18 -13.89 -5.35 -24.10
C PRO A 18 -13.90 -5.56 -22.58
N LEU A 19 -12.97 -4.96 -21.83
CA LEU A 19 -12.95 -5.07 -20.36
C LEU A 19 -14.13 -4.33 -19.73
N ALA A 20 -14.39 -3.10 -20.18
CA ALA A 20 -15.56 -2.33 -19.76
C ALA A 20 -16.87 -3.05 -20.11
N ALA A 21 -16.96 -3.64 -21.31
CA ALA A 21 -18.12 -4.41 -21.73
C ALA A 21 -18.34 -5.67 -20.88
N ALA A 22 -17.26 -6.40 -20.54
CA ALA A 22 -17.34 -7.57 -19.67
C ALA A 22 -17.82 -7.24 -18.25
N GLU A 23 -17.49 -6.05 -17.75
CA GLU A 23 -17.95 -5.53 -16.46
C GLU A 23 -19.33 -4.84 -16.53
N GLY A 24 -19.93 -4.70 -17.72
CA GLY A 24 -21.23 -4.06 -17.91
C GLY A 24 -21.23 -2.54 -17.68
N VAL A 25 -20.07 -1.89 -17.76
CA VAL A 25 -19.89 -0.45 -17.53
C VAL A 25 -19.46 0.28 -18.80
N SER A 26 -19.62 1.60 -18.84
CA SER A 26 -19.09 2.40 -19.95
C SER A 26 -17.57 2.48 -19.89
N VAL A 27 -16.92 2.65 -21.05
CA VAL A 27 -15.46 2.85 -21.14
C VAL A 27 -15.00 4.03 -20.28
N HIS A 28 -15.78 5.12 -20.23
CA HIS A 28 -15.48 6.26 -19.36
C HIS A 28 -15.51 5.88 -17.88
N ALA A 29 -16.57 5.21 -17.41
CA ALA A 29 -16.69 4.80 -16.02
C ALA A 29 -15.57 3.83 -15.62
N TRP A 30 -15.23 2.89 -16.50
CA TRP A 30 -14.12 1.96 -16.30
C TRP A 30 -12.78 2.69 -16.13
N MET A 31 -12.49 3.66 -17.00
CA MET A 31 -11.27 4.46 -16.91
C MET A 31 -11.19 5.29 -15.63
N VAL A 32 -12.29 5.93 -15.23
CA VAL A 32 -12.35 6.68 -13.97
C VAL A 32 -12.09 5.75 -12.79
N GLY A 33 -12.71 4.56 -12.77
CA GLY A 33 -12.46 3.54 -11.74
C GLY A 33 -10.98 3.12 -11.68
N ALA A 34 -10.39 2.83 -12.84
CA ALA A 34 -8.97 2.45 -12.92
C ALA A 34 -8.03 3.55 -12.39
N LEU A 35 -8.31 4.81 -12.74
CA LEU A 35 -7.53 5.95 -12.24
C LEU A 35 -7.70 6.16 -10.73
N SER A 36 -8.91 5.98 -10.20
CA SER A 36 -9.16 6.06 -8.76
C SER A 36 -8.37 5.00 -7.99
N VAL A 37 -8.37 3.75 -8.46
CA VAL A 37 -7.56 2.68 -7.85
C VAL A 37 -6.07 3.01 -7.91
N GLN A 38 -5.59 3.51 -9.05
CA GLN A 38 -4.19 3.87 -9.21
C GLN A 38 -3.79 5.04 -8.29
N ALA A 39 -4.66 6.04 -8.10
CA ALA A 39 -4.44 7.14 -7.18
C ALA A 39 -4.33 6.64 -5.73
N GLU A 40 -5.26 5.81 -5.29
CA GLU A 40 -5.24 5.22 -3.95
C GLU A 40 -3.98 4.38 -3.70
N LEU A 41 -3.55 3.59 -4.69
CA LEU A 41 -2.30 2.83 -4.61
C LEU A 41 -1.07 3.75 -4.51
N ALA A 42 -1.04 4.85 -5.26
CA ALA A 42 0.05 5.82 -5.20
C ALA A 42 0.12 6.52 -3.84
N GLU A 43 -1.02 6.93 -3.29
CA GLU A 43 -1.13 7.53 -1.97
C GLU A 43 -0.64 6.58 -0.87
N ARG A 44 -1.11 5.32 -0.88
CA ARG A 44 -0.66 4.28 0.06
C ARG A 44 0.84 4.03 -0.03
N ARG A 45 1.38 4.00 -1.25
CA ARG A 45 2.83 3.84 -1.46
C ARG A 45 3.61 5.01 -0.88
N GLN A 46 3.15 6.24 -1.11
CA GLN A 46 3.82 7.43 -0.59
C GLN A 46 3.77 7.47 0.94
N ALA A 47 2.62 7.16 1.54
CA ALA A 47 2.47 7.06 2.99
C ALA A 47 3.42 6.00 3.58
N PHE A 48 3.46 4.80 2.97
CA PHE A 48 4.37 3.73 3.42
C PHE A 48 5.84 4.14 3.36
N LEU A 49 6.27 4.83 2.29
CA LEU A 49 7.64 5.32 2.19
C LEU A 49 7.94 6.37 3.26
N GLN A 50 7.00 7.28 3.52
CA GLN A 50 7.18 8.30 4.54
C GLN A 50 7.29 7.68 5.95
N ASP A 51 6.45 6.68 6.25
CA ASP A 51 6.52 5.93 7.51
C ASP A 51 7.86 5.21 7.65
N ALA A 52 8.35 4.58 6.57
CA ALA A 52 9.63 3.88 6.56
C ALA A 52 10.81 4.84 6.79
N LEU A 53 10.82 6.00 6.14
CA LEU A 53 11.84 7.03 6.35
C LEU A 53 11.82 7.56 7.78
N THR A 54 10.62 7.84 8.31
CA THR A 54 10.45 8.31 9.70
C THR A 54 10.96 7.27 10.70
N ALA A 55 10.67 5.99 10.46
CA ALA A 55 11.17 4.89 11.28
C ALA A 55 12.70 4.76 11.20
N ALA A 56 13.28 4.89 10.00
CA ALA A 56 14.74 4.87 9.82
C ALA A 56 15.41 6.02 10.59
N GLU A 57 14.90 7.25 10.48
CA GLU A 57 15.40 8.39 11.24
C GLU A 57 15.27 8.21 12.76
N ALA A 58 14.22 7.53 13.23
CA ALA A 58 14.07 7.21 14.64
C ALA A 58 15.16 6.23 15.11
N VAL A 59 15.45 5.20 14.30
CA VAL A 59 16.54 4.24 14.58
C VAL A 59 17.91 4.94 14.56
N ASP A 60 18.16 5.79 13.57
CA ASP A 60 19.44 6.53 13.46
C ASP A 60 19.68 7.47 14.65
N ARG A 61 18.61 8.04 15.22
CA ARG A 61 18.66 8.85 16.45
C ARG A 61 18.80 8.04 17.73
N GLY A 62 18.94 6.71 17.63
CA GLY A 62 19.08 5.82 18.78
C GLY A 62 17.75 5.44 19.44
N GLY A 63 16.65 5.49 18.70
CA GLY A 63 15.36 4.95 19.15
C GLY A 63 15.39 3.44 19.35
N ASP A 64 14.42 2.93 20.11
CA ASP A 64 14.31 1.51 20.42
C ASP A 64 14.16 0.66 19.16
N ALA A 65 15.13 -0.24 18.93
CA ALA A 65 15.05 -1.29 17.93
C ALA A 65 14.72 -2.62 18.62
N PHE A 66 13.96 -3.51 17.97
CA PHE A 66 13.60 -4.81 18.51
C PHE A 66 14.12 -5.91 17.59
N ALA A 67 14.61 -7.01 18.16
CA ALA A 67 15.04 -8.16 17.37
C ALA A 67 13.83 -8.75 16.61
N ALA A 68 13.96 -8.89 15.29
CA ALA A 68 12.87 -9.38 14.44
C ALA A 68 12.35 -10.75 14.89
N ALA A 69 13.24 -11.65 15.31
CA ALA A 69 12.88 -12.98 15.81
C ALA A 69 11.93 -12.92 17.03
N ASP A 70 12.19 -12.01 17.96
CA ASP A 70 11.39 -11.84 19.19
C ASP A 70 10.03 -11.24 18.86
N VAL A 71 10.00 -10.25 17.97
CA VAL A 71 8.75 -9.66 17.47
C VAL A 71 7.89 -10.72 16.76
N HIS A 72 8.48 -11.50 15.86
CA HIS A 72 7.77 -12.56 15.15
C HIS A 72 7.26 -13.66 16.08
N SER A 73 8.06 -14.06 17.08
CA SER A 73 7.65 -15.03 18.09
C SER A 73 6.46 -14.51 18.90
N TYR A 74 6.53 -13.26 19.37
CA TYR A 74 5.44 -12.60 20.10
C TYR A 74 4.16 -12.49 19.27
N LEU A 75 4.24 -12.06 18.01
CA LEU A 75 3.08 -11.94 17.13
C LEU A 75 2.42 -13.30 16.85
N ARG A 76 3.21 -14.34 16.59
CA ARG A 76 2.69 -15.71 16.40
C ARG A 76 1.98 -16.23 17.65
N ALA A 77 2.55 -16.01 18.83
CA ALA A 77 1.93 -16.42 20.09
C ALA A 77 0.64 -15.64 20.37
N LYS A 78 0.62 -14.34 20.09
CA LYS A 78 -0.57 -13.49 20.22
C LYS A 78 -1.70 -13.93 19.29
N LEU A 79 -1.41 -14.25 18.03
CA LEU A 79 -2.38 -14.81 17.08
C LEU A 79 -2.97 -16.14 17.58
N ALA A 80 -2.14 -16.98 18.20
CA ALA A 80 -2.57 -18.23 18.81
C ALA A 80 -3.28 -18.07 20.18
N ARG A 81 -3.53 -16.83 20.64
CA ARG A 81 -4.05 -16.50 21.98
C ARG A 81 -3.27 -17.12 23.14
N ARG A 82 -1.98 -17.37 22.94
CA ARG A 82 -1.09 -17.91 23.97
C ARG A 82 -0.46 -16.75 24.75
N ALA A 83 -0.22 -16.96 26.04
CA ALA A 83 0.56 -16.03 26.83
C ALA A 83 1.97 -15.91 26.23
N SER A 84 2.41 -14.68 25.96
CA SER A 84 3.75 -14.39 25.46
C SER A 84 4.27 -13.10 26.07
N LYS A 85 5.57 -13.07 26.36
CA LYS A 85 6.24 -11.88 26.87
C LYS A 85 6.43 -10.89 25.71
N ARG A 86 6.11 -9.61 25.95
CA ARG A 86 6.37 -8.55 24.97
C ARG A 86 7.89 -8.44 24.74
N PRO A 87 8.35 -8.34 23.48
CA PRO A 87 9.77 -8.16 23.19
C PRO A 87 10.27 -6.86 23.83
N THR A 88 11.49 -6.89 24.34
CA THR A 88 12.19 -5.72 24.89
C THR A 88 13.09 -5.13 23.80
N PRO A 89 13.41 -3.81 23.87
CA PRO A 89 14.36 -3.21 22.96
C PRO A 89 15.68 -4.00 22.98
N ALA A 90 16.19 -4.34 21.80
CA ALA A 90 17.51 -4.90 21.63
C ALA A 90 18.50 -3.77 21.92
N THR A 91 19.37 -3.98 22.91
CA THR A 91 20.47 -3.06 23.18
C THR A 91 21.47 -3.16 22.02
N ARG A 92 21.91 -2.01 21.51
CA ARG A 92 22.88 -1.92 20.41
C ARG A 92 24.27 -2.38 20.84
#